data_AF-A0A2S5T451-F1
#
_entry.id   AF-A0A2S5T451-F1
#
_cell.length_a   1.000
_cell.length_b   1.000
_cell.length_c   1.000
_cell.angle_alpha   90.00
_cell.angle_beta   90.00
_cell.angle_gamma   90.00
#
_symmetry.space_group_name_H-M   'P 1'
#
loop_
_entity.id
_entity.type
_entity.pdbx_description
1 polymer ?
#
loop_
_entity_poly.entity_id
_entity_poly.type
_entity_poly.pdbx_seq_one_letter_code
_entity_poly.pdbx_strand_id
1 'polypeptide(L)'
;MERTAAWIALLVFGAFSAWVVWEVGYLAIWLHLFEGAAGWQVAFDIVLFGLLAMGWMAHDAGRQGRTVWPYLVLTLVGGSVGPLLYLALAPGRRTTPGVARAA
;
A
#
# COMPACT_ATOMS: atom_id res chain seq x y z
N MET A 1 -12.89 -9.13 6.22
CA MET A 1 -11.59 -9.67 6.65
C MET A 1 -10.44 -8.90 6.03
N GLU A 2 -10.46 -8.63 4.71
CA GLU A 2 -9.40 -7.88 3.99
C GLU A 2 -9.08 -6.50 4.60
N ARG A 3 -10.09 -5.70 4.96
CA ARG A 3 -9.88 -4.38 5.57
C ARG A 3 -9.19 -4.43 6.94
N THR A 4 -9.58 -5.39 7.78
CA THR A 4 -8.97 -5.58 9.10
C THR A 4 -7.52 -6.02 8.96
N ALA A 5 -7.24 -6.93 8.03
CA ALA A 5 -5.87 -7.34 7.71
C ALA A 5 -5.03 -6.15 7.22
N ALA A 6 -5.58 -5.27 6.37
CA ALA A 6 -4.90 -4.06 5.91
C ALA A 6 -4.56 -3.11 7.08
N TRP A 7 -5.48 -2.89 8.02
CA TRP A 7 -5.21 -2.08 9.22
C TRP A 7 -4.13 -2.69 10.11
N ILE A 8 -4.20 -4.00 10.37
CA ILE A 8 -3.20 -4.69 11.19
C ILE A 8 -1.83 -4.60 10.52
N ALA A 9 -1.74 -4.92 9.23
CA ALA A 9 -0.50 -4.82 8.47
C ALA A 9 0.05 -3.39 8.48
N LEU A 10 -0.79 -2.38 8.26
CA LEU A 10 -0.40 -0.97 8.28
C LEU A 10 0.18 -0.56 9.64
N LEU A 11 -0.45 -0.93 10.75
CA LEU A 11 0.00 -0.55 12.08
C LEU A 11 1.30 -1.26 12.46
N VAL A 12 1.36 -2.57 12.24
CA VAL A 12 2.55 -3.37 12.59
C VAL A 12 3.73 -3.00 11.71
N PHE A 13 3.55 -3.00 10.39
CA PHE A 13 4.62 -2.66 9.45
C PHE A 13 5.00 -1.19 9.55
N GLY A 14 4.03 -0.28 9.72
CA GLY A 14 4.30 1.14 9.89
C GLY A 14 5.12 1.44 11.16
N ALA A 15 4.81 0.79 12.28
CA ALA A 15 5.61 0.90 13.50
C ALA A 15 7.03 0.36 13.31
N PHE A 16 7.17 -0.80 12.65
CA PHE A 16 8.47 -1.36 12.30
C PHE A 16 9.27 -0.42 11.40
N SER A 17 8.67 0.12 10.32
CA SER A 17 9.32 1.06 9.42
C SER A 17 9.73 2.34 10.14
N ALA A 18 8.89 2.88 11.02
CA ALA A 18 9.23 4.07 11.81
C ALA A 18 10.42 3.82 12.73
N TRP A 19 10.46 2.66 13.39
CA TRP A 19 11.60 2.26 14.23
C TRP A 19 12.89 2.11 13.40
N VAL A 20 12.85 1.43 12.25
CA VAL A 20 14.04 1.30 11.38
C VAL A 20 14.52 2.67 10.89
N VAL A 21 13.61 3.55 10.46
CA VAL A 21 13.96 4.91 10.03
C VAL A 21 14.55 5.72 11.18
N TRP A 22 14.04 5.56 12.40
CA TRP A 22 14.61 6.19 13.59
C TRP A 22 16.04 5.71 13.87
N GLU A 23 16.29 4.41 13.71
CA GLU A 23 17.57 3.79 14.03
C GLU A 23 18.66 4.12 13.00
N VAL A 24 18.37 3.95 11.70
CA VAL A 24 19.40 4.06 10.64
C VAL A 24 19.22 5.27 9.74
N GLY A 25 18.05 5.92 9.75
CA GLY A 25 17.71 7.00 8.83
C GLY A 25 17.16 6.50 7.49
N TYR A 26 16.23 7.26 6.90
CA TYR A 26 15.53 6.86 5.67
C TYR A 26 16.46 6.61 4.49
N LEU A 27 17.42 7.52 4.24
CA LEU A 27 18.36 7.38 3.12
C LEU A 27 19.35 6.24 3.32
N ALA A 28 19.70 5.92 4.56
CA ALA A 28 20.64 4.83 4.84
C ALA A 28 20.06 3.48 4.42
N ILE A 29 18.74 3.27 4.53
CA ILE A 29 18.09 2.04 4.07
C ILE A 29 18.40 1.78 2.59
N TRP A 30 18.31 2.81 1.75
CA TRP A 30 18.63 2.72 0.33
C TRP A 30 20.12 2.51 0.08
N LEU A 31 20.99 3.20 0.82
CA LEU A 31 22.43 3.04 0.68
C LEU A 31 22.87 1.59 0.96
N HIS A 32 22.36 0.97 2.03
CA HIS A 32 22.60 -0.44 2.33
C HIS A 32 22.08 -1.36 1.23
N LEU A 33 20.95 -1.03 0.61
CA LEU A 33 20.37 -1.80 -0.48
C LEU A 33 21.20 -1.69 -1.77
N PHE A 34 22.00 -0.64 -1.95
CA PHE A 34 22.82 -0.45 -3.14
C PHE A 34 24.27 -0.97 -3.02
N GLU A 35 24.63 -1.63 -1.91
CA GLU A 35 25.97 -2.19 -1.70
C GLU A 35 26.32 -3.36 -2.63
N GLY A 36 25.32 -4.02 -3.22
CA GLY A 36 25.55 -5.17 -4.09
C GLY A 36 24.37 -5.52 -4.98
N ALA A 37 24.62 -6.35 -6.00
CA ALA A 37 23.64 -6.69 -7.04
C ALA A 37 22.32 -7.26 -6.48
N ALA A 38 22.37 -8.04 -5.40
CA ALA A 38 21.19 -8.59 -4.76
C ALA A 38 20.28 -7.49 -4.16
N GLY A 39 20.88 -6.48 -3.54
CA GLY A 39 20.11 -5.36 -3.00
C GLY A 39 19.56 -4.48 -4.13
N TRP A 40 20.34 -4.20 -5.18
CA TRP A 40 19.84 -3.53 -6.38
C TRP A 40 18.60 -4.22 -6.98
N GLN A 41 18.63 -5.55 -7.08
CA GLN A 41 17.49 -6.34 -7.53
C GLN A 41 16.24 -6.08 -6.67
N VAL A 42 16.38 -6.13 -5.34
CA VAL A 42 15.27 -5.88 -4.41
C VAL A 42 14.78 -4.43 -4.49
N ALA A 43 15.68 -3.47 -4.66
CA ALA A 43 15.33 -2.05 -4.83
C ALA A 43 14.43 -1.85 -6.05
N PHE A 44 14.85 -2.38 -7.20
CA PHE A 44 14.07 -2.27 -8.43
C PHE A 44 12.76 -3.04 -8.38
N ASP A 45 12.75 -4.22 -7.76
CA ASP A 45 11.53 -5.00 -7.58
C ASP A 45 10.49 -4.22 -6.77
N ILE A 46 10.87 -3.62 -5.65
CA ILE A 46 9.97 -2.83 -4.81
C ILE A 46 9.45 -1.59 -5.57
N VAL A 47 10.30 -0.92 -6.36
CA VAL A 47 9.88 0.22 -7.18
C VAL A 47 8.86 -0.22 -8.23
N LEU A 48 9.13 -1.31 -8.97
CA LEU A 48 8.22 -1.84 -9.98
C LEU A 48 6.89 -2.31 -9.36
N PHE A 49 6.96 -3.02 -8.24
CA PHE A 49 5.78 -3.45 -7.49
C PHE A 49 4.96 -2.24 -7.02
N GLY A 50 5.62 -1.20 -6.51
CA GLY A 50 4.97 0.06 -6.14
C GLY A 50 4.26 0.73 -7.32
N LEU A 51 4.89 0.77 -8.51
CA LEU A 51 4.28 1.31 -9.72
C LEU A 51 3.05 0.51 -10.16
N LEU A 52 3.13 -0.82 -10.12
CA LEU A 52 1.99 -1.69 -10.42
C LEU A 52 0.84 -1.47 -9.43
N ALA A 53 1.15 -1.38 -8.13
CA ALA A 53 0.16 -1.10 -7.10
C ALA A 53 -0.50 0.28 -7.29
N MET A 54 0.28 1.30 -7.65
CA MET A 54 -0.25 2.63 -7.99
C MET A 54 -1.16 2.60 -9.20
N GLY A 55 -0.80 1.89 -10.27
CA GLY A 55 -1.65 1.71 -11.44
C GLY A 55 -2.97 1.00 -11.11
N TRP A 56 -2.91 -0.05 -10.28
CA TRP A 56 -4.09 -0.73 -9.77
C TRP A 56 -4.98 0.20 -8.94
N MET A 57 -4.41 0.95 -7.99
CA MET A 57 -5.16 1.90 -7.16
C MET A 57 -5.84 2.97 -8.01
N ALA A 58 -5.15 3.51 -9.01
CA ALA A 58 -5.71 4.53 -9.90
C ALA A 58 -6.92 3.98 -10.69
N HIS A 59 -6.80 2.76 -11.21
CA HIS A 59 -7.90 2.09 -11.91
C HIS A 59 -9.08 1.79 -10.97
N ASP A 60 -8.81 1.23 -9.79
CA ASP A 60 -9.83 0.88 -8.80
C ASP A 60 -10.56 2.13 -8.27
N ALA A 61 -9.82 3.19 -7.96
CA ALA A 61 -10.38 4.44 -7.48
C ALA A 61 -11.25 5.12 -8.54
N GLY A 62 -10.85 5.07 -9.82
CA GLY A 62 -11.67 5.54 -10.94
C GLY A 62 -13.01 4.82 -11.04
N ARG A 63 -13.04 3.50 -10.81
CA ARG A 63 -14.27 2.69 -10.80
C ARG A 63 -15.19 2.99 -9.61
N GLN A 64 -14.60 3.39 -8.48
CA GLN A 64 -15.33 3.65 -7.23
C GLN A 64 -15.64 5.13 -7.01
N GLY A 65 -15.17 6.03 -7.88
CA GLY A 65 -15.29 7.49 -7.71
C GLY A 65 -14.51 8.02 -6.50
N ARG A 66 -13.38 7.38 -6.15
CA ARG A 66 -12.55 7.74 -4.99
C ARG A 66 -11.35 8.60 -5.41
N THR A 67 -10.94 9.52 -4.54
CA THR A 67 -9.70 10.28 -4.70
C THR A 67 -8.50 9.39 -4.37
N VAL A 68 -7.57 9.19 -5.32
CA VAL A 68 -6.43 8.27 -5.17
C VAL A 68 -5.09 8.95 -4.88
N TRP A 69 -4.91 10.20 -5.29
CA TRP A 69 -3.59 10.84 -5.31
C TRP A 69 -2.84 10.86 -3.96
N PRO A 70 -3.47 11.00 -2.77
CA PRO A 70 -2.73 11.00 -1.51
C PRO A 70 -2.04 9.65 -1.26
N TYR A 71 -2.69 8.56 -1.66
CA TYR A 71 -2.16 7.21 -1.52
C TYR A 71 -1.02 6.96 -2.50
N LEU A 72 -1.07 7.54 -3.71
CA LEU A 72 0.03 7.45 -4.68
C LEU A 72 1.29 8.14 -4.15
N VAL A 73 1.16 9.36 -3.64
CA VAL A 73 2.27 10.10 -3.03
C VAL A 73 2.85 9.32 -1.85
N LEU A 74 1.99 8.78 -0.99
CA LEU A 74 2.42 7.96 0.14
C LEU A 74 3.10 6.67 -0.31
N THR A 75 2.74 6.11 -1.46
CA THR A 75 3.39 4.91 -2.03
C THR A 75 4.80 5.22 -2.51
N LEU A 76 5.01 6.39 -3.14
CA LEU A 76 6.31 6.79 -3.65
C LEU A 76 7.36 6.92 -2.54
N VAL A 77 6.96 7.44 -1.37
CA VAL A 77 7.89 7.67 -0.25
C VAL A 77 7.86 6.55 0.79
N GLY A 78 6.68 5.98 1.04
CA GLY A 78 6.42 5.01 2.10
C GLY A 78 6.21 3.57 1.61
N GLY A 79 6.37 3.31 0.31
CA GLY A 79 6.19 1.98 -0.27
C GLY A 79 4.79 1.42 0.00
N SER A 80 4.71 0.25 0.63
CA SER A 80 3.44 -0.45 0.88
C SER A 80 2.49 0.29 1.84
N VAL A 81 2.94 1.32 2.55
CA VAL A 81 2.07 2.14 3.42
C VAL A 81 0.92 2.78 2.64
N GLY A 82 1.17 3.25 1.41
CA GLY A 82 0.16 3.86 0.55
C GLY A 82 -0.98 2.89 0.16
N PRO A 83 -0.68 1.74 -0.47
CA PRO A 83 -1.68 0.73 -0.81
C PRO A 83 -2.40 0.15 0.41
N LEU A 84 -1.69 -0.07 1.52
CA LEU A 84 -2.29 -0.55 2.76
C LEU A 84 -3.30 0.44 3.31
N LEU A 85 -2.97 1.74 3.34
CA LEU A 85 -3.90 2.78 3.78
C LEU A 85 -5.10 2.91 2.83
N TYR A 86 -4.89 2.79 1.51
CA TYR A 86 -5.96 2.82 0.52
C TYR A 86 -7.00 1.69 0.73
N LEU A 87 -6.51 0.48 1.01
CA LEU A 87 -7.32 -0.69 1.32
C LEU A 87 -8.00 -0.58 2.69
N ALA A 88 -7.27 -0.09 3.69
CA ALA A 88 -7.76 0.06 5.05
C ALA A 88 -8.93 1.06 5.14
N LEU A 89 -8.90 2.12 4.33
CA LEU A 89 -9.95 3.12 4.21
C LEU A 89 -10.99 2.81 3.13
N ALA A 90 -10.88 1.66 2.44
CA ALA A 90 -11.86 1.29 1.43
C ALA A 90 -13.25 1.06 2.06
N PRO A 91 -14.32 1.63 1.48
CA PRO A 91 -15.68 1.37 1.94
C PRO A 91 -15.97 -0.13 1.97
N GLY A 92 -16.66 -0.59 3.01
CA GLY A 92 -17.12 -1.98 3.05
C GLY A 92 -17.97 -2.28 1.81
N ARG A 93 -17.74 -3.41 1.15
CA ARG A 93 -18.64 -3.90 0.10
C ARG A 93 -20.03 -4.00 0.71
N ARG A 94 -20.97 -3.16 0.25
CA ARG A 94 -22.37 -3.33 0.59
C ARG A 94 -22.82 -4.60 -0.12
N THR A 95 -23.07 -5.66 0.64
CA THR A 95 -23.91 -6.75 0.15
C THR A 95 -25.30 -6.16 -0.03
N THR A 96 -25.69 -5.85 -1.27
CA THR A 96 -27.08 -5.57 -1.59
C THR A 96 -27.88 -6.79 -1.12
N PRO A 97 -28.79 -6.67 -0.14
CA PRO A 97 -29.66 -7.77 0.23
C PRO A 97 -30.38 -8.18 -1.05
N GLY A 98 -30.25 -9.47 -1.42
CA GLY A 98 -30.92 -10.00 -2.60
C GLY A 98 -32.39 -9.61 -2.51
N VAL A 99 -32.87 -8.90 -3.55
CA VAL A 99 -34.30 -8.71 -3.76
C VAL A 99 -34.89 -10.11 -3.74
N ALA A 100 -35.48 -10.49 -2.61
CA ALA A 100 -36.26 -11.70 -2.49
C ALA A 100 -37.32 -11.57 -3.59
N ARG A 101 -37.16 -12.37 -4.64
CA ARG A 101 -38.15 -12.49 -5.70
C ARG A 101 -39.45 -12.87 -5.01
N ALA A 102 -40.37 -11.93 -4.95
CA ALA A 102 -41.77 -12.22 -4.84
C ALA A 102 -42.15 -12.99 -6.12
N ALA A 103 -42.34 -14.30 -5.97
CA ALA A 103 -43.05 -15.16 -6.92
C ALA A 103 -43.47 -16.43 -6.17
#